data_AF-A0A3R8L343-F1
#
_entry.id   AF-A0A3R8L343-F1
#
_cell.length_a   1.000
_cell.length_b   1.000
_cell.length_c   1.000
_cell.angle_alpha   90.00
_cell.angle_beta   90.00
_cell.angle_gamma   90.00
#
_symmetry.space_group_name_H-M   'P 1'
#
loop_
_entity.id
_entity.type
_entity.pdbx_description
1 polymer ?
#
loop_
_entity_poly.entity_id
_entity_poly.type
_entity_poly.pdbx_seq_one_letter_code
_entity_poly.pdbx_strand_id
1 'polypeptide(L)' 'MDKTEWILCPLCGNKTRNMVWEDTVLKNYPLYCPKWKHF' A
#
# COMPACT_ATOMS: atom_id res chain seq x y z
N MET A 1 -1.28 20.51 -5.26
CA MET A 1 -2.18 20.05 -4.16
C MET A 1 -1.94 18.58 -4.09
N ASP A 2 -0.93 18.21 -3.32
CA ASP A 2 -0.21 16.96 -3.53
C ASP A 2 -1.08 15.83 -2.99
N LYS A 3 -1.63 15.03 -3.90
CA LYS A 3 -2.56 13.96 -3.55
C LYS A 3 -1.75 12.81 -2.98
N THR A 4 -1.71 12.72 -1.66
CA THR A 4 -1.18 11.55 -0.98
C THR A 4 -2.28 10.52 -0.82
N GLU A 5 -2.08 9.35 -1.41
CA GLU A 5 -3.03 8.24 -1.32
C GLU A 5 -2.46 7.10 -0.48
N TRP A 6 -3.35 6.43 0.23
CA TRP A 6 -3.00 5.22 0.95
C TRP A 6 -3.07 4.04 -0.01
N ILE A 7 -2.02 3.23 -0.05
CA ILE A 7 -2.10 1.97 -0.80
C ILE A 7 -3.08 1.06 -0.06
N LEU A 8 -4.09 0.60 -0.78
CA LEU A 8 -4.99 -0.44 -0.32
C LEU A 8 -4.36 -1.80 -0.63
N CYS A 9 -4.44 -2.73 0.31
CA CYS A 9 -3.96 -4.08 0.09
C CYS A 9 -4.85 -4.75 -0.99
N PRO A 10 -4.28 -5.26 -2.09
CA PRO A 10 -5.08 -5.88 -3.16
C PRO A 10 -5.80 -7.16 -2.70
N LEU A 11 -5.35 -7.79 -1.61
CA LEU A 11 -5.89 -9.05 -1.11
C LEU A 11 -7.05 -8.86 -0.12
N CYS A 12 -7.04 -7.79 0.68
CA CYS A 12 -8.06 -7.58 1.72
C CYS A 12 -8.76 -6.22 1.66
N GLY A 13 -8.37 -5.34 0.73
CA GLY A 13 -8.93 -3.99 0.57
C GLY A 13 -8.65 -3.03 1.73
N ASN A 14 -7.93 -3.46 2.77
CA ASN A 14 -7.62 -2.61 3.92
C ASN A 14 -6.50 -1.63 3.59
N LYS A 15 -6.55 -0.46 4.24
CA LYS A 15 -5.47 0.53 4.19
C LYS A 15 -4.17 -0.10 4.70
N THR A 16 -3.12 -0.05 3.89
CA THR A 16 -1.76 -0.38 4.34
C THR A 16 -1.18 0.80 5.10
N ARG A 17 -0.02 0.61 5.75
CA ARG A 17 0.70 1.71 6.41
C ARG A 17 1.54 2.54 5.43
N ASN A 18 1.48 2.22 4.13
CA ASN A 18 2.26 2.89 3.11
C ASN A 18 1.42 3.98 2.42
N MET A 19 1.88 5.22 2.58
CA MET A 19 1.39 6.36 1.83
C MET A 19 2.28 6.58 0.62
N VAL A 20 1.68 6.79 -0.54
CA VAL A 20 2.39 7.15 -1.76
C VAL A 20 1.98 8.53 -2.23
N TRP A 21 2.95 9.21 -2.80
CA TRP A 21 2.76 10.49 -3.47
C TRP A 21 2.52 10.20 -4.96
N GLU A 22 1.92 11.15 -5.67
CA GLU A 22 1.58 11.01 -7.08
C GLU A 22 2.80 10.64 -7.96
N ASP A 23 3.98 11.17 -7.63
CA ASP A 23 5.22 10.92 -8.38
C ASP A 23 6.03 9.70 -7.87
N THR A 24 5.56 9.00 -6.84
CA THR A 24 6.28 7.86 -6.25
C THR A 24 5.86 6.53 -6.87
N VAL A 25 6.76 5.90 -7.63
CA VAL A 25 6.55 4.58 -8.23
C VAL A 25 7.21 3.48 -7.38
N LEU A 26 6.40 2.55 -6.88
CA LEU A 26 6.88 1.36 -6.17
C LEU A 26 7.08 0.19 -7.15
N LYS A 27 8.31 -0.29 -7.31
CA LYS A 27 8.65 -1.48 -8.11
C LYS A 27 9.03 -2.64 -7.20
N ASN A 28 8.40 -3.80 -7.36
CA ASN A 28 8.65 -5.02 -6.56
C ASN A 28 8.64 -4.77 -5.04
N TYR A 29 7.77 -3.86 -4.59
CA TYR A 29 7.72 -3.46 -3.19
C TYR A 29 6.86 -4.45 -2.38
N PRO A 30 7.42 -5.14 -1.38
CA PRO A 30 6.64 -6.06 -0.55
C PRO A 30 5.67 -5.29 0.33
N LEU A 31 4.38 -5.35 -0.01
CA LEU A 31 3.32 -4.78 0.80
C LEU A 31 3.05 -5.68 2.00
N TYR A 32 3.42 -5.20 3.20
CA TYR A 32 3.07 -5.88 4.44
C TYR A 32 1.59 -5.64 4.79
N CYS A 33 0.83 -6.73 4.96
CA CYS A 33 -0.54 -6.67 5.45
C CYS A 33 -0.68 -7.49 6.74
N PRO A 34 -0.89 -6.87 7.91
CA PRO A 34 -0.98 -7.59 9.19
C PRO A 34 -2.22 -8.48 9.31
N LYS A 35 -3.26 -8.24 8.49
CA LYS A 35 -4.44 -9.12 8.42
C LYS A 35 -4.19 -10.38 7.60
N TRP A 36 -3.23 -10.33 6.66
CA TRP A 36 -2.94 -11.45 5.80
C TRP A 36 -1.87 -12.32 6.47
N LYS A 37 -2.34 -13.32 7.22
CA LYS A 37 -1.50 -14.30 7.93
C LYS A 37 -0.99 -15.43 7.03
N HIS A 38 -1.19 -15.35 5.72
CA HIS A 38 -0.66 -16.33 4.77
C HIS A 38 0.73 -15.91 4.31
N PHE A 39 1.72 -16.17 5.16
CA PHE A 39 3.01 -16.66 4.74
C PHE A 39 3.18 -18.06 5.32
#